data_AF-A0A3D4EMJ1-F1
#
_entry.id   AF-A0A3D4EMJ1-F1
#
_cell.length_a   1.000
_cell.length_b   1.000
_cell.length_c   1.000
_cell.angle_alpha   90.00
_cell.angle_beta   90.00
_cell.angle_gamma   90.00
#
_symmetry.space_group_name_H-M   'P 1'
#
loop_
_entity.id
_entity.type
_entity.pdbx_description
1 polymer ?
#
loop_
_entity_poly.entity_id
_entity_poly.type
_entity_poly.pdbx_seq_one_letter_code
_entity_poly.pdbx_strand_id
1 'polypeptide(L)'
;MCIFSLPASASYVLIPMDAESQKEHLKAYGITYWTLGQQQKVKWLLNYRGGAFLLPDTEELQKKCMIRGVSFEVLSDAKTESILAEIESPSQNMEAIVLEKAPKIAVYTPDSSVPWDDAVTMVLEYAEIPYDKIYDREVLADELVLYDWLHLHHEDFTGQYGKFYGSYRATSWYIEEKKQAEALATELGYDKVSQAKLAVATKISDYVIGGGFMFAMCSA
;
A
#
# COMPACT_ATOMS: atom_id res chain seq x y z
N MET A 1 11.42 -4.94 50.19
CA MET A 1 12.13 -5.24 48.92
C MET A 1 11.65 -4.21 47.91
N CYS A 2 12.38 -3.11 47.73
CA CYS A 2 12.03 -2.08 46.76
C CYS A 2 12.44 -2.55 45.37
N ILE A 3 11.47 -2.70 44.47
CA ILE A 3 11.71 -2.98 43.05
C ILE A 3 12.10 -1.63 42.43
N PHE A 4 13.39 -1.42 42.18
CA PHE A 4 13.85 -0.32 41.34
C PHE A 4 13.55 -0.70 39.89
N SER A 5 12.46 -0.15 39.34
CA SER A 5 12.23 -0.14 37.89
C SER A 5 13.19 0.87 37.28
N LEU A 6 14.25 0.38 36.63
CA LEU A 6 15.07 1.23 35.75
C LEU A 6 14.18 1.74 34.61
N PRO A 7 14.14 3.05 34.32
CA PRO A 7 13.48 3.53 33.13
C PRO A 7 14.18 2.90 31.92
N ALA A 8 13.45 2.11 31.14
CA ALA A 8 13.92 1.68 29.85
C ALA A 8 14.00 2.93 28.97
N SER A 9 15.21 3.42 28.68
CA SER A 9 15.42 4.45 27.67
C SER A 9 14.95 3.89 26.33
N ALA A 10 13.98 4.55 25.72
CA ALA A 10 13.48 4.17 24.42
C ALA A 10 14.37 4.85 23.37
N SER A 11 15.42 4.17 22.90
CA SER A 11 16.12 4.63 21.70
C SER A 11 15.21 4.52 20.48
N TYR A 12 15.44 5.40 19.52
CA TYR A 12 14.70 5.42 18.27
C TYR A 12 15.66 5.25 17.11
N VAL A 13 15.14 4.67 16.04
CA VAL A 13 15.80 4.64 14.73
C VAL A 13 15.09 5.64 13.83
N LEU A 14 15.85 6.57 13.26
CA LEU A 14 15.39 7.44 12.18
C LEU A 14 15.79 6.81 10.85
N ILE A 15 14.81 6.55 10.00
CA ILE A 15 15.00 6.18 8.60
C ILE A 15 14.76 7.44 7.78
N PRO A 16 15.82 8.11 7.27
CA PRO A 16 15.62 9.25 6.40
C PRO A 16 15.03 8.84 5.06
N MET A 17 14.32 9.76 4.43
CA MET A 17 13.69 9.55 3.12
C MET A 17 14.10 10.61 2.08
N ASP A 18 14.99 11.54 2.46
CA ASP A 18 15.60 12.47 1.52
C ASP A 18 16.54 11.75 0.53
N ALA A 19 16.74 12.37 -0.64
CA ALA A 19 17.47 11.76 -1.75
C ALA A 19 18.98 11.60 -1.48
N GLU A 20 19.53 12.38 -0.54
CA GLU A 20 20.97 12.42 -0.28
C GLU A 20 21.40 11.32 0.71
N SER A 21 20.57 11.03 1.71
CA SER A 21 20.94 10.14 2.80
C SER A 21 20.34 8.73 2.71
N GLN A 22 19.22 8.54 2.01
CA GLN A 22 18.61 7.21 1.85
C GLN A 22 19.10 6.51 0.58
N LYS A 23 19.55 5.26 0.73
CA LYS A 23 20.03 4.42 -0.36
C LYS A 23 18.94 3.54 -0.98
N GLU A 24 17.94 3.16 -0.19
CA GLU A 24 16.92 2.18 -0.57
C GLU A 24 15.52 2.59 -0.10
N HIS A 25 14.92 3.60 -0.76
CA HIS A 25 13.62 4.18 -0.36
C HIS A 25 12.47 3.18 -0.40
N LEU A 26 12.38 2.33 -1.43
CA LEU A 26 11.28 1.35 -1.53
C LEU A 26 11.35 0.30 -0.42
N LYS A 27 12.56 -0.17 -0.10
CA LYS A 27 12.76 -1.08 1.04
C LYS A 27 12.53 -0.38 2.38
N ALA A 28 12.76 0.93 2.49
CA ALA A 28 12.46 1.69 3.70
C ALA A 28 10.95 1.72 4.01
N TYR A 29 10.09 1.84 2.99
CA TYR A 29 8.64 1.65 3.17
C TYR A 29 8.31 0.23 3.64
N GLY A 30 8.96 -0.79 3.07
CA GLY A 30 8.84 -2.17 3.51
C GLY A 30 9.22 -2.42 4.97
N ILE A 31 10.33 -1.83 5.43
CA ILE A 31 10.76 -1.88 6.84
C ILE A 31 9.71 -1.22 7.75
N THR A 32 9.18 -0.08 7.33
CA THR A 32 8.15 0.64 8.08
C THR A 32 6.87 -0.17 8.20
N TYR A 33 6.40 -0.75 7.08
CA TYR A 33 5.25 -1.66 7.05
C TYR A 33 5.47 -2.88 7.96
N TRP A 34 6.64 -3.52 7.85
CA TRP A 34 6.99 -4.67 8.70
C TRP A 34 6.94 -4.32 10.19
N THR A 35 7.45 -3.14 10.57
CA THR A 35 7.46 -2.63 11.95
C THR A 35 6.03 -2.44 12.48
N LEU A 36 5.17 -1.82 11.67
CA LEU A 36 3.74 -1.70 11.99
C LEU A 36 3.06 -3.07 12.16
N GLY A 37 3.48 -4.06 11.35
CA GLY A 37 3.05 -5.46 11.48
C GLY A 37 3.49 -6.14 12.79
N GLN A 38 4.53 -5.64 13.44
CA GLN A 38 4.95 -6.06 14.79
C GLN A 38 4.16 -5.34 15.90
N GLN A 39 3.07 -4.64 15.57
CA GLN A 39 2.27 -3.83 16.49
C GLN A 39 3.07 -2.70 17.15
N GLN A 40 4.16 -2.27 16.51
CA GLN A 40 4.97 -1.15 16.94
C GLN A 40 4.53 0.12 16.20
N LYS A 41 4.23 1.18 16.96
CA LYS A 41 3.86 2.48 16.39
C LYS A 41 5.08 3.15 15.76
N VAL A 42 4.87 3.82 14.64
CA VAL A 42 5.89 4.59 13.92
C VAL A 42 5.42 6.04 13.81
N LYS A 43 6.33 7.02 13.86
CA LYS A 43 6.00 8.40 13.48
C LYS A 43 6.48 8.68 12.07
N TRP A 44 5.57 9.11 11.20
CA TRP A 44 5.91 9.66 9.89
C TRP A 44 6.10 11.16 10.02
N LEU A 45 7.32 11.63 9.74
CA LEU A 45 7.74 13.01 9.95
C LEU A 45 7.60 13.79 8.63
N LEU A 46 6.41 14.31 8.38
CA LEU A 46 6.05 15.06 7.19
C LEU A 46 6.93 16.30 7.04
N ASN A 47 7.44 16.52 5.83
CA ASN A 47 8.35 17.60 5.46
C ASN A 47 9.67 17.67 6.27
N TYR A 48 9.99 16.64 7.04
CA TYR A 48 11.27 16.47 7.69
C TYR A 48 12.06 15.37 6.98
N ARG A 49 13.25 15.71 6.45
CA ARG A 49 14.16 14.76 5.78
C ARG A 49 13.45 13.83 4.77
N GLY A 50 12.68 14.44 3.87
CA GLY A 50 11.95 13.75 2.81
C GLY A 50 10.73 12.94 3.27
N GLY A 51 10.21 13.19 4.48
CA GLY A 51 9.14 12.36 5.04
C GLY A 51 9.69 11.17 5.83
N ALA A 52 10.71 11.41 6.66
CA ALA A 52 11.42 10.37 7.40
C ALA A 52 10.49 9.58 8.34
N PHE A 53 10.89 8.36 8.68
CA PHE A 53 10.20 7.55 9.67
C PHE A 53 11.02 7.46 10.95
N LEU A 54 10.36 7.63 12.09
CA LEU A 54 10.92 7.42 13.42
C LEU A 54 10.30 6.17 14.04
N LEU A 55 11.11 5.15 14.24
CA LEU A 55 10.71 3.82 14.67
C LEU A 55 11.33 3.49 16.04
N PRO A 56 10.70 2.64 16.87
CA PRO A 56 11.33 2.10 18.06
C PRO A 56 12.61 1.32 17.70
N ASP A 57 13.70 1.59 18.39
CA ASP A 57 14.96 0.91 18.13
C ASP A 57 14.95 -0.52 18.70
N THR A 58 15.27 -1.48 17.84
CA THR A 58 15.47 -2.88 18.22
C THR A 58 16.61 -3.47 17.40
N GLU A 59 17.31 -4.46 17.95
CA GLU A 59 18.38 -5.17 17.23
C GLU A 59 17.87 -5.80 15.92
N GLU A 60 16.62 -6.30 15.93
CA GLU A 60 16.01 -6.89 14.74
C GLU A 60 15.75 -5.85 13.65
N LEU A 61 15.24 -4.66 14.01
CA LEU A 61 15.03 -3.56 13.08
C LEU A 61 16.35 -3.14 12.43
N GLN A 62 17.38 -2.87 13.22
CA GLN A 62 18.69 -2.47 12.70
C GLN A 62 19.27 -3.53 11.75
N LYS A 63 19.18 -4.81 12.12
CA LYS A 63 19.62 -5.92 11.27
C LYS A 63 18.86 -5.99 9.95
N LYS A 64 17.54 -5.79 9.97
CA LYS A 64 16.71 -5.76 8.76
C LYS A 64 17.07 -4.58 7.86
N CYS A 65 17.31 -3.39 8.43
CA CYS A 65 17.78 -2.23 7.66
C CYS A 65 19.13 -2.53 6.99
N MET A 66 20.09 -3.08 7.73
CA MET A 66 21.41 -3.46 7.19
C MET A 66 21.31 -4.49 6.06
N ILE A 67 20.54 -5.57 6.25
CA ILE A 67 20.37 -6.62 5.23
C ILE A 67 19.72 -6.06 3.96
N ARG A 68 18.78 -5.12 4.09
CA ARG A 68 18.04 -4.53 2.97
C ARG A 68 18.66 -3.26 2.41
N GLY A 69 19.86 -2.87 2.87
CA GLY A 69 20.55 -1.67 2.39
C GLY A 69 19.89 -0.34 2.78
N VAL A 70 18.91 -0.37 3.68
CA VAL A 70 18.20 0.84 4.15
C VAL A 70 19.11 1.61 5.09
N SER A 71 19.33 2.89 4.78
CA SER A 71 20.10 3.79 5.65
C SER A 71 19.25 4.21 6.84
N PHE A 72 19.87 4.25 8.03
CA PHE A 72 19.21 4.58 9.27
C PHE A 72 20.19 5.19 10.28
N GLU A 73 19.66 5.91 11.26
CA GLU A 73 20.40 6.56 12.35
C GLU A 73 19.80 6.14 13.68
N VAL A 74 20.64 5.68 14.62
CA VAL A 74 20.22 5.44 16.00
C VAL A 74 20.29 6.76 16.75
N LEU A 75 19.16 7.17 17.33
CA LEU A 75 19.01 8.42 18.04
C LEU A 75 18.90 8.19 19.55
N SER A 76 19.51 9.07 20.33
CA SER A 76 19.23 9.19 21.75
C SER A 76 17.87 9.83 21.99
N ASP A 77 17.32 9.62 23.19
CA ASP A 77 16.06 10.23 23.63
C ASP A 77 16.12 11.76 23.47
N ALA A 78 17.19 12.39 23.95
CA ALA A 78 17.39 13.85 23.85
C ALA A 78 17.43 14.35 22.40
N LYS A 79 18.06 13.60 21.48
CA LYS A 79 18.09 13.99 20.06
C LYS A 79 16.71 13.82 19.43
N THR A 80 15.99 12.78 19.80
CA THR A 80 14.63 12.52 19.33
C THR A 80 13.67 13.61 19.78
N GLU A 81 13.70 13.99 21.06
CA GLU A 81 12.92 15.09 21.61
C GLU A 81 13.22 16.42 20.91
N SER A 82 14.50 16.70 20.65
CA SER A 82 14.91 17.89 19.90
C SER A 82 14.33 17.92 18.48
N ILE A 83 14.29 16.79 17.77
CA ILE A 83 13.71 16.70 16.42
C ILE A 83 12.19 16.91 16.48
N LEU A 84 11.51 16.28 17.43
CA LEU A 84 10.06 16.43 17.58
C LEU A 84 9.67 17.86 17.96
N ALA A 85 10.43 18.52 18.84
CA ALA A 85 10.22 19.92 19.17
C ALA A 85 10.45 20.88 17.99
N GLU A 86 11.39 20.55 17.09
CA GLU A 86 11.57 21.29 15.84
C GLU A 86 10.34 21.14 14.93
N ILE A 87 9.84 19.92 14.77
CA ILE A 87 8.67 19.60 13.94
C ILE A 87 7.40 20.27 14.47
N GLU A 88 7.20 20.29 15.80
CA GLU A 88 6.04 20.91 16.45
C GLU A 88 6.07 22.44 16.44
N SER A 89 7.19 23.05 16.06
CA SER A 89 7.32 24.51 16.05
C SER A 89 6.34 25.15 15.07
N PRO A 90 5.49 26.11 15.51
CA PRO A 90 4.51 26.77 14.64
C PRO A 90 5.10 27.54 13.45
N SER A 91 6.41 27.83 13.48
CA SER A 91 7.11 28.48 12.39
C SER A 91 7.58 27.52 11.30
N GLN A 92 7.50 26.21 11.52
CA GLN A 92 7.89 25.17 10.57
C GLN A 92 6.66 24.56 9.91
N ASN A 93 6.76 24.24 8.62
CA ASN A 93 5.72 23.52 7.90
C ASN A 93 5.98 22.01 7.96
N MET A 94 5.98 21.44 9.17
CA MET A 94 6.27 20.03 9.43
C MET A 94 5.21 19.42 10.34
N GLU A 95 5.08 18.10 10.33
CA GLU A 95 4.13 17.39 11.19
C GLU A 95 4.61 15.97 11.50
N ALA A 96 4.31 15.46 12.70
CA ALA A 96 4.59 14.08 13.08
C ALA A 96 3.28 13.29 13.19
N ILE A 97 2.99 12.46 12.18
CA ILE A 97 1.79 11.61 12.16
C ILE A 97 2.12 10.24 12.76
N VAL A 98 1.32 9.79 13.72
CA VAL A 98 1.47 8.44 14.30
C VAL A 98 0.77 7.41 13.41
N LEU A 99 1.53 6.42 12.97
CA LEU A 99 1.05 5.24 12.28
C LEU A 99 0.96 4.07 13.26
N GLU A 100 -0.20 3.42 13.35
CA GLU A 100 -0.49 2.44 14.40
C GLU A 100 -0.57 0.99 13.91
N LYS A 101 -0.98 0.77 12.66
CA LYS A 101 -1.26 -0.55 12.12
C LYS A 101 -0.83 -0.63 10.65
N ALA A 102 -0.30 -1.77 10.24
CA ALA A 102 -0.08 -2.10 8.84
C ALA A 102 -1.42 -2.41 8.16
N PRO A 103 -1.79 -1.71 7.07
CA PRO A 103 -3.06 -1.96 6.37
C PRO A 103 -3.00 -3.30 5.64
N LYS A 104 -4.11 -4.06 5.63
CA LYS A 104 -4.24 -5.20 4.73
C LYS A 104 -4.64 -4.72 3.34
N ILE A 105 -3.82 -5.04 2.34
CA ILE A 105 -3.92 -4.49 0.98
C ILE A 105 -4.50 -5.52 0.02
N ALA A 106 -5.51 -5.13 -0.74
CA ALA A 106 -5.99 -5.83 -1.92
C ALA A 106 -5.56 -5.08 -3.18
N VAL A 107 -5.12 -5.83 -4.19
CA VAL A 107 -4.89 -5.33 -5.54
C VAL A 107 -5.93 -5.96 -6.46
N TYR A 108 -6.75 -5.10 -7.06
CA TYR A 108 -7.73 -5.50 -8.05
C TYR A 108 -7.01 -5.75 -9.38
N THR A 109 -6.88 -7.02 -9.76
CA THR A 109 -6.19 -7.44 -10.99
C THR A 109 -6.65 -8.83 -11.43
N PRO A 110 -6.87 -9.08 -12.73
CA PRO A 110 -7.22 -10.40 -13.22
C PRO A 110 -6.02 -11.36 -13.15
N ASP A 111 -6.28 -12.66 -12.98
CA ASP A 111 -5.26 -13.70 -12.97
C ASP A 111 -4.43 -13.78 -14.27
N SER A 112 -4.99 -13.33 -15.38
CA SER A 112 -4.35 -13.31 -16.68
C SER A 112 -3.34 -12.17 -16.86
N SER A 113 -3.23 -11.25 -15.90
CA SER A 113 -2.30 -10.11 -15.95
C SER A 113 -0.84 -10.59 -15.86
N VAL A 114 0.03 -10.01 -16.68
CA VAL A 114 1.47 -10.30 -16.60
C VAL A 114 2.11 -9.46 -15.49
N PRO A 115 3.08 -9.99 -14.72
CA PRO A 115 3.58 -9.34 -13.51
C PRO A 115 4.20 -7.93 -13.69
N TRP A 116 4.64 -7.59 -14.90
CA TRP A 116 5.25 -6.28 -15.19
C TRP A 116 4.24 -5.22 -15.66
N ASP A 117 2.98 -5.59 -15.85
CA ASP A 117 1.95 -4.63 -16.27
C ASP A 117 1.51 -3.74 -15.10
N ASP A 118 1.61 -4.23 -13.86
CA ASP A 118 1.29 -3.45 -12.66
C ASP A 118 2.54 -3.04 -11.86
N ALA A 119 2.95 -1.79 -12.08
CA ALA A 119 4.05 -1.16 -11.35
C ALA A 119 3.83 -1.16 -9.82
N VAL A 120 2.58 -1.13 -9.35
CA VAL A 120 2.29 -1.16 -7.91
C VAL A 120 2.59 -2.53 -7.33
N THR A 121 2.16 -3.63 -7.97
CA THR A 121 2.54 -4.97 -7.50
C THR A 121 4.04 -5.19 -7.54
N MET A 122 4.73 -4.72 -8.59
CA MET A 122 6.18 -4.81 -8.67
C MET A 122 6.87 -4.09 -7.50
N VAL A 123 6.39 -2.88 -7.15
CA VAL A 123 6.94 -2.11 -6.04
C VAL A 123 6.61 -2.74 -4.69
N LEU A 124 5.40 -3.27 -4.49
CA LEU A 124 5.01 -3.97 -3.27
C LEU A 124 5.87 -5.23 -3.07
N GLU A 125 6.07 -6.03 -4.11
CA GLU A 125 6.96 -7.20 -4.09
C GLU A 125 8.39 -6.79 -3.80
N TYR A 126 8.91 -5.77 -4.49
CA TYR A 126 10.25 -5.26 -4.23
C TYR A 126 10.39 -4.74 -2.80
N ALA A 127 9.39 -4.06 -2.25
CA ALA A 127 9.38 -3.59 -0.87
C ALA A 127 9.13 -4.71 0.16
N GLU A 128 8.78 -5.92 -0.28
CA GLU A 128 8.35 -7.04 0.57
C GLU A 128 7.09 -6.71 1.41
N ILE A 129 6.17 -5.93 0.83
CA ILE A 129 4.87 -5.61 1.42
C ILE A 129 3.83 -6.62 0.89
N PRO A 130 3.20 -7.43 1.76
CA PRO A 130 2.22 -8.42 1.33
C PRO A 130 0.93 -7.75 0.84
N TYR A 131 0.34 -8.34 -0.18
CA TYR A 131 -0.95 -7.95 -0.75
C TYR A 131 -1.66 -9.21 -1.27
N ASP A 132 -2.99 -9.15 -1.34
CA ASP A 132 -3.79 -10.19 -1.99
C ASP A 132 -4.27 -9.68 -3.36
N LYS A 133 -4.29 -10.56 -4.36
CA LYS A 133 -4.94 -10.27 -5.64
C LYS A 133 -6.41 -10.65 -5.54
N ILE A 134 -7.28 -9.76 -5.98
CA ILE A 134 -8.72 -9.98 -6.06
C ILE A 134 -9.25 -9.50 -7.41
N TYR A 135 -10.39 -9.99 -7.85
CA TYR A 135 -11.04 -9.54 -9.07
C TYR A 135 -12.57 -9.52 -8.91
N ASP A 136 -13.31 -9.57 -10.03
CA ASP A 136 -14.77 -9.48 -10.07
C ASP A 136 -15.46 -10.44 -9.07
N ARG A 137 -14.97 -11.68 -8.95
CA ARG A 137 -15.61 -12.71 -8.13
C ARG A 137 -15.54 -12.40 -6.65
N GLU A 138 -14.34 -12.09 -6.15
CA GLU A 138 -14.08 -11.81 -4.75
C GLU A 138 -14.79 -10.51 -4.33
N VAL A 139 -14.80 -9.50 -5.21
CA VAL A 139 -15.52 -8.24 -4.97
C VAL A 139 -17.03 -8.48 -4.87
N LEU A 140 -17.61 -9.28 -5.77
CA LEU A 140 -19.04 -9.61 -5.74
C LEU A 140 -19.42 -10.51 -4.55
N ALA A 141 -18.47 -11.27 -4.02
CA ALA A 141 -18.62 -12.09 -2.83
C ALA A 141 -18.41 -11.33 -1.51
N ASP A 142 -18.36 -9.99 -1.54
CA ASP A 142 -18.19 -9.12 -0.37
C ASP A 142 -16.84 -9.27 0.35
N GLU A 143 -15.81 -9.81 -0.32
CA GLU A 143 -14.50 -10.03 0.31
C GLU A 143 -13.71 -8.73 0.57
N LEU A 144 -14.11 -7.60 -0.03
CA LEU A 144 -13.49 -6.29 0.22
C LEU A 144 -13.52 -5.88 1.70
N VAL A 145 -14.49 -6.37 2.49
CA VAL A 145 -14.56 -6.12 3.93
C VAL A 145 -13.35 -6.67 4.72
N LEU A 146 -12.60 -7.60 4.11
CA LEU A 146 -11.41 -8.19 4.70
C LEU A 146 -10.16 -7.30 4.55
N TYR A 147 -10.26 -6.17 3.83
CA TYR A 147 -9.14 -5.32 3.45
C TYR A 147 -9.31 -3.90 3.98
N ASP A 148 -8.18 -3.26 4.30
CA ASP A 148 -8.16 -1.85 4.69
C ASP A 148 -8.04 -0.96 3.43
N TRP A 149 -7.21 -1.39 2.46
CA TRP A 149 -6.88 -0.64 1.24
C TRP A 149 -7.12 -1.46 -0.03
N LEU A 150 -7.65 -0.81 -1.07
CA LEU A 150 -7.88 -1.36 -2.41
C LEU A 150 -7.09 -0.57 -3.46
N HIS A 151 -6.23 -1.25 -4.22
CA HIS A 151 -5.59 -0.67 -5.40
C HIS A 151 -6.33 -1.11 -6.67
N LEU A 152 -6.69 -0.16 -7.53
CA LEU A 152 -7.25 -0.44 -8.85
C LEU A 152 -6.18 -0.23 -9.92
N HIS A 153 -5.70 -1.34 -10.50
CA HIS A 153 -4.91 -1.32 -11.70
C HIS A 153 -5.83 -1.17 -12.92
N HIS A 154 -5.41 -0.40 -13.93
CA HIS A 154 -6.19 0.02 -15.12
C HIS A 154 -7.32 -0.95 -15.53
N GLU A 155 -8.57 -0.64 -15.17
CA GLU A 155 -9.73 -1.48 -15.43
C GLU A 155 -10.82 -0.70 -16.17
N ASP A 156 -11.55 -1.38 -17.08
CA ASP A 156 -12.74 -0.85 -17.74
C ASP A 156 -14.01 -1.28 -16.99
N PHE A 157 -14.42 -0.47 -16.01
CA PHE A 157 -15.68 -0.68 -15.29
C PHE A 157 -16.94 -0.38 -16.13
N THR A 158 -16.81 0.10 -17.37
CA THR A 158 -17.97 0.30 -18.25
C THR A 158 -18.43 -1.01 -18.91
N GLY A 159 -17.53 -1.99 -19.04
CA GLY A 159 -17.77 -3.22 -19.78
C GLY A 159 -18.08 -3.00 -21.27
N GLN A 160 -17.65 -1.86 -21.84
CA GLN A 160 -17.88 -1.51 -23.24
C GLN A 160 -16.73 -1.93 -24.15
N TYR A 161 -15.69 -2.57 -23.60
CA TYR A 161 -14.48 -3.00 -24.29
C TYR A 161 -13.74 -1.82 -24.96
N GLY A 162 -13.84 -0.62 -24.38
CA GLY A 162 -13.69 0.65 -25.09
C GLY A 162 -12.35 0.86 -25.79
N LYS A 163 -11.27 1.08 -25.04
CA LYS A 163 -10.02 1.73 -25.53
C LYS A 163 -9.32 1.00 -26.69
N PHE A 164 -9.45 -0.32 -26.76
CA PHE A 164 -8.71 -1.14 -27.72
C PHE A 164 -9.58 -1.70 -28.85
N TYR A 165 -10.91 -1.62 -28.77
CA TYR A 165 -11.81 -2.19 -29.78
C TYR A 165 -11.52 -1.68 -31.20
N GLY A 166 -11.38 -0.36 -31.37
CA GLY A 166 -11.19 0.24 -32.69
C GLY A 166 -9.95 -0.27 -33.44
N SER A 167 -8.84 -0.42 -32.73
CA SER A 167 -7.54 -0.80 -33.30
C SER A 167 -7.25 -2.30 -33.24
N TYR A 168 -7.83 -3.02 -32.28
CA TYR A 168 -7.43 -4.39 -31.94
C TYR A 168 -8.55 -5.42 -31.97
N ARG A 169 -9.80 -5.07 -32.36
CA ARG A 169 -10.93 -6.03 -32.41
C ARG A 169 -10.67 -7.35 -33.16
N ALA A 170 -9.69 -7.37 -34.08
CA ALA A 170 -9.37 -8.53 -34.89
C ALA A 170 -8.12 -9.30 -34.40
N THR A 171 -7.43 -8.83 -33.35
CA THR A 171 -6.29 -9.55 -32.78
C THR A 171 -6.77 -10.71 -31.91
N SER A 172 -6.05 -11.84 -31.97
CA SER A 172 -6.44 -13.05 -31.26
C SER A 172 -6.51 -12.85 -29.74
N TRP A 173 -5.61 -12.06 -29.17
CA TRP A 173 -5.59 -11.77 -27.73
C TRP A 173 -6.86 -11.02 -27.30
N TYR A 174 -7.30 -10.04 -28.08
CA TYR A 174 -8.46 -9.22 -27.75
C TYR A 174 -9.78 -10.01 -27.88
N ILE A 175 -9.88 -10.88 -28.89
CA ILE A 175 -11.03 -11.78 -29.07
C ILE A 175 -11.13 -12.74 -27.89
N GLU A 176 -10.00 -13.28 -27.43
CA GLU A 176 -9.95 -14.21 -26.30
C GLU A 176 -10.29 -13.52 -24.97
N GLU A 177 -9.72 -12.33 -24.69
CA GLU A 177 -10.09 -11.52 -23.52
C GLU A 177 -11.57 -11.19 -23.47
N LYS A 178 -12.15 -10.77 -24.61
CA LYS A 178 -13.58 -10.51 -24.71
C LYS A 178 -14.41 -11.76 -24.36
N LYS A 179 -14.03 -12.91 -24.91
CA LYS A 179 -14.72 -14.19 -24.68
C LYS A 179 -14.61 -14.62 -23.21
N GLN A 180 -13.45 -14.43 -22.58
CA GLN A 180 -13.25 -14.72 -21.16
C GLN A 180 -14.10 -13.81 -20.27
N ALA A 181 -14.18 -12.51 -20.59
CA ALA A 181 -15.05 -11.58 -19.87
C ALA A 181 -16.54 -11.95 -20.00
N GLU A 182 -17.00 -12.32 -21.20
CA GLU A 182 -18.38 -12.78 -21.43
C GLU A 182 -18.69 -14.08 -20.67
N ALA A 183 -17.75 -15.02 -20.66
CA ALA A 183 -17.86 -16.28 -19.91
C ALA A 183 -17.93 -16.04 -18.40
N LEU A 184 -17.05 -15.18 -17.87
CA LEU A 184 -17.04 -14.82 -16.45
C LEU A 184 -18.33 -14.11 -16.04
N ALA A 185 -18.82 -13.15 -16.83
CA ALA A 185 -20.10 -12.49 -16.55
C ALA A 185 -21.26 -13.48 -16.48
N THR A 186 -21.30 -14.45 -17.41
CA THR A 186 -22.31 -15.51 -17.42
C THR A 186 -22.19 -16.40 -16.17
N GLU A 187 -20.98 -16.78 -15.78
CA GLU A 187 -20.72 -17.60 -14.59
C GLU A 187 -21.14 -16.87 -13.29
N LEU A 188 -20.94 -15.56 -13.24
CA LEU A 188 -21.34 -14.69 -12.13
C LEU A 188 -22.85 -14.38 -12.15
N GLY A 189 -23.61 -14.88 -13.12
CA GLY A 189 -25.07 -14.73 -13.20
C GLY A 189 -25.56 -13.47 -13.91
N TYR A 190 -24.74 -12.84 -14.76
CA TYR A 190 -25.09 -11.64 -15.51
C TYR A 190 -25.19 -11.91 -17.02
N ASP A 191 -26.18 -11.28 -17.68
CA ASP A 191 -26.38 -11.42 -19.13
C ASP A 191 -25.35 -10.63 -19.95
N LYS A 192 -24.71 -9.62 -19.34
CA LYS A 192 -23.75 -8.71 -20.00
C LYS A 192 -22.57 -8.40 -19.08
N VAL A 193 -21.38 -8.26 -19.68
CA VAL A 193 -20.17 -7.78 -18.98
C VAL A 193 -20.40 -6.42 -18.34
N SER A 194 -21.08 -5.50 -19.01
CA SER A 194 -21.39 -4.18 -18.43
C SER A 194 -22.30 -4.25 -17.20
N GLN A 195 -23.18 -5.25 -17.08
CA GLN A 195 -23.98 -5.46 -15.87
C GLN A 195 -23.12 -6.01 -14.73
N ALA A 196 -22.25 -6.98 -15.01
CA ALA A 196 -21.31 -7.51 -14.03
C ALA A 196 -20.36 -6.41 -13.52
N LYS A 197 -19.76 -5.62 -14.43
CA LYS A 197 -18.87 -4.50 -14.07
C LYS A 197 -19.58 -3.38 -13.31
N LEU A 198 -20.84 -3.09 -13.63
CA LEU A 198 -21.65 -2.15 -12.83
C LEU A 198 -21.84 -2.67 -11.39
N ALA A 199 -22.11 -3.96 -11.22
CA ALA A 199 -22.26 -4.55 -9.89
C ALA A 199 -20.95 -4.51 -9.09
N VAL A 200 -19.82 -4.83 -9.72
CA VAL A 200 -18.47 -4.71 -9.13
C VAL A 200 -18.18 -3.26 -8.72
N ALA A 201 -18.40 -2.30 -9.62
CA ALA A 201 -18.20 -0.88 -9.32
C ALA A 201 -19.10 -0.39 -8.16
N THR A 202 -20.32 -0.93 -8.07
CA THR A 202 -21.23 -0.63 -6.95
C THR A 202 -20.67 -1.17 -5.63
N LYS A 203 -20.19 -2.41 -5.60
CA LYS A 203 -19.54 -3.01 -4.41
C LYS A 203 -18.30 -2.23 -3.99
N ILE A 204 -17.47 -1.79 -4.94
CA ILE A 204 -16.31 -0.94 -4.66
C ILE A 204 -16.76 0.41 -4.08
N SER A 205 -17.80 1.02 -4.64
CA SER A 205 -18.38 2.27 -4.09
C SER A 205 -18.87 2.08 -2.66
N ASP A 206 -19.56 0.97 -2.38
CA ASP A 206 -20.07 0.66 -1.04
C ASP A 206 -18.92 0.48 -0.04
N TYR A 207 -17.83 -0.19 -0.46
CA TYR A 207 -16.61 -0.33 0.33
C TYR A 207 -15.99 1.03 0.68
N VAL A 208 -15.89 1.95 -0.28
CA VAL A 208 -15.36 3.30 -0.04
C VAL A 208 -16.28 4.12 0.88
N ILE A 209 -17.60 4.06 0.66
CA ILE A 209 -18.60 4.70 1.54
C ILE A 209 -18.52 4.14 2.97
N GLY A 210 -18.22 2.85 3.10
CA GLY A 210 -18.00 2.17 4.37
C GLY A 210 -16.69 2.54 5.09
N GLY A 211 -15.86 3.41 4.51
CA GLY A 211 -14.59 3.86 5.08
C GLY A 211 -13.35 3.14 4.56
N GLY A 212 -13.51 2.26 3.57
CA GLY A 212 -12.39 1.65 2.86
C GLY A 212 -11.60 2.67 2.05
N PHE A 213 -10.27 2.53 2.01
CA PHE A 213 -9.43 3.40 1.19
C PHE A 213 -9.22 2.78 -0.18
N MET A 214 -9.35 3.60 -1.23
CA MET A 214 -9.16 3.17 -2.61
C MET A 214 -8.12 4.07 -3.31
N PHE A 215 -7.19 3.43 -4.00
CA PHE A 215 -6.15 4.08 -4.80
C PHE A 215 -6.31 3.65 -6.26
N ALA A 216 -6.78 4.55 -7.10
CA ALA A 216 -6.98 4.31 -8.51
C ALA A 216 -5.95 5.09 -9.34
N MET A 217 -5.27 4.40 -10.26
CA MET A 217 -4.42 5.07 -11.25
C MET A 217 -5.28 5.76 -12.31
N CYS A 218 -4.71 6.77 -12.98
CA CYS A 218 -5.41 7.49 -14.05
C CYS A 218 -6.00 6.51 -15.06
N SER A 219 -7.29 6.67 -15.40
CA SER A 219 -8.11 5.85 -16.31
C SER A 219 -8.81 4.60 -15.75
N ALA A 220 -8.75 4.34 -14.45
CA ALA A 220 -9.69 3.44 -13.74
C ALA A 220 -10.98 4.18 -13.33
#